data_AF-A0A1J5G7W4-F1
#
_entry.id   AF-A0A1J5G7W4-F1
#
_cell.length_a   1.000
_cell.length_b   1.000
_cell.length_c   1.000
_cell.angle_alpha   90.00
_cell.angle_beta   90.00
_cell.angle_gamma   90.00
#
_symmetry.space_group_name_H-M   'P 1'
#
loop_
_entity.id
_entity.type
_entity.pdbx_description
1 polymer ?
#
loop_
_entity_poly.entity_id
_entity_poly.type
_entity_poly.pdbx_seq_one_letter_code
_entity_poly.pdbx_strand_id
1 'polypeptide(L)'
;MLAWIGGEFDSEHFDPDEITFDDPAERFKMAFGICRNCINRAELDHKEKKNYIKYFFDKYIANDPDYFREYYSYTLREICYSRDDLEYWKKLLKPHLPKNLPDSSQWCKYYQAKETLKIQLHILDLLDDKKEFYDLIKRHYHQDQEFCLYYASRLEKDGRSKEAIIVAEEGLGLFPDHLSIEIRRFLNRFYKKHSPEKYKQNLINLFIQDRNWNDYERLKKICSEEDWKKILSIIINGLSKDRFGSKDTIINIYLKEKMFEQALKQVLAKRSLFTLNMYHKDLSEKFSKRYFDAYNELLIPFADSKTGRPHYREVIKYLKQMKRIKGFEDEFSKVVNLLKTKYANRPAFLDEIKDM
;
A
#
# COMPACT_ATOMS: atom_id res chain seq x y z
N MET A 1 8.48 -0.97 40.85
CA MET A 1 9.67 -1.83 40.93
C MET A 1 9.31 -3.15 40.30
N LEU A 2 9.82 -3.43 39.10
CA LEU A 2 9.67 -4.74 38.47
C LEU A 2 10.65 -5.70 39.17
N ALA A 3 10.14 -6.76 39.79
CA ALA A 3 10.96 -7.78 40.43
C ALA A 3 11.42 -8.79 39.36
N TRP A 4 12.73 -8.97 39.26
CA TRP A 4 13.34 -9.96 38.39
C TRP A 4 13.12 -11.37 38.96
N ILE A 5 12.60 -12.27 38.13
CA ILE A 5 12.15 -13.62 38.53
C ILE A 5 13.10 -14.72 38.02
N GLY A 6 14.26 -14.35 37.46
CA GLY A 6 15.11 -15.25 36.67
C GLY A 6 16.51 -15.48 37.24
N GLY A 7 16.62 -16.24 38.34
CA GLY A 7 17.91 -16.84 38.77
C GLY A 7 18.96 -15.86 39.32
N GLU A 8 20.24 -16.25 39.32
CA GLU A 8 21.41 -15.36 39.57
C GLU A 8 22.01 -14.97 38.21
N PHE A 9 22.51 -13.73 38.09
CA PHE A 9 22.97 -13.17 36.82
C PHE A 9 24.41 -13.61 36.56
N ASP A 10 24.60 -14.48 35.57
CA ASP A 10 25.92 -14.91 35.10
C ASP A 10 26.34 -14.10 33.86
N SER A 11 27.34 -13.24 34.04
CA SER A 11 27.86 -12.38 32.97
C SER A 11 28.64 -13.12 31.88
N GLU A 12 29.09 -14.37 32.12
CA GLU A 12 29.83 -15.16 31.13
C GLU A 12 28.91 -15.88 30.13
N HIS A 13 27.62 -16.05 30.45
CA HIS A 13 26.61 -16.73 29.62
C HIS A 13 25.47 -15.82 29.13
N PHE A 14 25.54 -14.51 29.43
CA PHE A 14 24.54 -13.55 28.98
C PHE A 14 24.88 -13.02 27.58
N ASP A 15 24.31 -13.64 26.55
CA ASP A 15 24.35 -13.11 25.19
C ASP A 15 23.14 -12.16 24.95
N PRO A 16 23.35 -10.83 24.88
CA PRO A 16 22.26 -9.90 24.61
C PRO A 16 21.60 -10.09 23.25
N ASP A 17 22.24 -10.75 22.29
CA ASP A 17 21.67 -11.04 20.96
C ASP A 17 20.69 -12.23 21.00
N GLU A 18 20.70 -13.04 22.07
CA GLU A 18 19.74 -14.14 22.30
C GLU A 18 18.51 -13.69 23.13
N ILE A 19 18.48 -12.44 23.61
CA ILE A 19 17.37 -11.89 24.39
C ILE A 19 16.27 -11.40 23.45
N THR A 20 15.31 -12.29 23.18
CA THR A 20 14.04 -11.87 22.59
C THR A 20 13.10 -11.37 23.68
N PHE A 21 12.94 -10.05 23.80
CA PHE A 21 11.79 -9.51 24.49
C PHE A 21 10.53 -9.86 23.71
N ASP A 22 9.49 -10.30 24.41
CA ASP A 22 8.17 -10.40 23.80
C ASP A 22 7.74 -9.02 23.30
N ASP A 23 7.02 -8.97 22.19
CA ASP A 23 6.36 -7.73 21.79
C ASP A 23 5.09 -7.56 22.64
N PRO A 24 5.03 -6.54 23.53
CA PRO A 24 3.85 -6.29 24.34
C PRO A 24 2.61 -6.06 23.47
N ALA A 25 2.75 -5.47 22.28
CA ALA A 25 1.63 -5.24 21.37
C ALA A 25 1.04 -6.55 20.85
N GLU A 26 1.89 -7.52 20.50
CA GLU A 26 1.42 -8.85 20.07
C GLU A 26 0.80 -9.63 21.24
N ARG A 27 1.34 -9.53 22.47
CA ARG A 27 0.68 -10.10 23.67
C ARG A 27 -0.70 -9.52 23.90
N PHE A 28 -0.85 -8.19 23.83
CA PHE A 28 -2.14 -7.52 24.00
C PHE A 28 -3.12 -7.96 22.92
N LYS A 29 -2.71 -7.98 21.65
CA LYS A 29 -3.52 -8.46 20.53
C LYS A 29 -4.00 -9.91 20.72
N MET A 30 -3.12 -10.80 21.17
CA MET A 30 -3.50 -12.17 21.53
C MET A 30 -4.52 -12.21 22.68
N ALA A 31 -4.31 -11.41 23.74
CA ALA A 31 -5.22 -11.33 24.87
C ALA A 31 -6.62 -10.82 24.47
N PHE A 32 -6.71 -9.79 23.64
CA PHE A 32 -7.99 -9.34 23.06
C PHE A 32 -8.66 -10.45 22.25
N GLY A 33 -7.90 -11.13 21.39
CA GLY A 33 -8.40 -12.26 20.60
C GLY A 33 -8.95 -13.40 21.47
N ILE A 34 -8.24 -13.76 22.54
CA ILE A 34 -8.68 -14.80 23.49
C ILE A 34 -9.94 -14.34 24.24
N CYS A 35 -9.93 -13.14 24.83
CA CYS A 35 -11.05 -12.62 25.59
C CYS A 35 -12.33 -12.56 24.75
N ARG A 36 -12.21 -12.01 23.54
CA ARG A 36 -13.29 -11.95 22.55
C ARG A 36 -13.82 -13.34 22.19
N ASN A 37 -12.94 -14.29 21.90
CA ASN A 37 -13.34 -15.66 21.56
C ASN A 37 -14.07 -16.33 22.73
N CYS A 38 -13.63 -16.11 23.97
CA CYS A 38 -14.29 -16.63 25.17
C CYS A 38 -15.70 -16.06 25.32
N ILE A 39 -15.87 -14.73 25.16
CA ILE A 39 -17.18 -14.06 25.25
C ILE A 39 -18.14 -14.61 24.20
N ASN A 40 -17.69 -14.76 22.95
CA ASN A 40 -18.54 -15.25 21.86
C ASN A 40 -18.90 -16.73 22.03
N ARG A 41 -17.99 -17.57 22.56
CA ARG A 41 -18.26 -18.99 22.85
C ARG A 41 -19.16 -19.20 24.06
N ALA A 42 -19.22 -18.25 24.97
CA ALA A 42 -20.05 -18.34 26.15
C ALA A 42 -21.54 -18.13 25.86
N GLU A 43 -21.91 -17.72 24.63
CA GLU A 43 -23.30 -17.53 24.17
C GLU A 43 -24.16 -16.69 25.14
N LEU A 44 -23.52 -15.72 25.78
CA LEU A 44 -24.12 -14.87 26.80
C LEU A 44 -25.32 -14.10 26.26
N ASP A 45 -26.33 -13.92 27.11
CA ASP A 45 -27.47 -13.06 26.79
C ASP A 45 -27.06 -11.57 26.82
N HIS A 46 -27.95 -10.68 26.35
CA HIS A 46 -27.68 -9.24 26.35
C HIS A 46 -27.35 -8.69 27.75
N LYS A 47 -28.06 -9.17 28.78
CA LYS A 47 -27.94 -8.66 30.15
C LYS A 47 -26.56 -8.98 30.71
N GLU A 48 -26.04 -10.17 30.44
CA GLU A 48 -24.69 -10.60 30.79
C GLU A 48 -23.62 -9.86 29.97
N LYS A 49 -23.84 -9.71 28.66
CA LYS A 49 -22.92 -8.99 27.76
C LYS A 49 -22.75 -7.52 28.07
N LYS A 50 -23.80 -6.88 28.59
CA LYS A 50 -23.83 -5.44 28.90
C LYS A 50 -22.60 -4.97 29.68
N ASN A 51 -22.13 -5.78 30.63
CA ASN A 51 -20.95 -5.46 31.43
C ASN A 51 -19.66 -5.45 30.59
N TYR A 52 -19.49 -6.42 29.70
CA TYR A 52 -18.35 -6.50 28.78
C TYR A 52 -18.39 -5.37 27.75
N ILE A 53 -19.56 -5.11 27.16
CA ILE A 53 -19.76 -4.00 26.21
C ILE A 53 -19.39 -2.67 26.88
N LYS A 54 -19.87 -2.44 28.11
CA LYS A 54 -19.53 -1.23 28.86
C LYS A 54 -18.03 -1.16 29.17
N TYR A 55 -17.41 -2.26 29.61
CA TYR A 55 -15.98 -2.29 29.89
C TYR A 55 -15.14 -1.88 28.66
N PHE A 56 -15.36 -2.53 27.52
CA PHE A 56 -14.60 -2.20 26.30
C PHE A 56 -14.92 -0.78 25.79
N PHE A 57 -16.17 -0.33 25.93
CA PHE A 57 -16.55 1.04 25.58
C PHE A 57 -15.85 2.08 26.47
N ASP A 58 -15.83 1.88 27.78
CA ASP A 58 -15.20 2.80 28.72
C ASP A 58 -13.69 2.88 28.44
N LYS A 59 -13.05 1.76 28.13
CA LYS A 59 -11.64 1.73 27.70
C LYS A 59 -11.40 2.41 26.35
N TYR A 60 -12.31 2.24 25.38
CA TYR A 60 -12.27 2.96 24.11
C TYR A 60 -12.36 4.49 24.26
N ILE A 61 -13.23 4.97 25.17
CA ILE A 61 -13.39 6.41 25.45
C ILE A 61 -12.22 6.95 26.26
N ALA A 62 -11.75 6.21 27.25
CA ALA A 62 -10.61 6.59 28.08
C ALA A 62 -9.30 6.66 27.28
N ASN A 63 -9.24 5.99 26.12
CA ASN A 63 -8.03 5.88 25.30
C ASN A 63 -6.85 5.34 26.14
N ASP A 64 -7.12 4.28 26.91
CA ASP A 64 -6.21 3.72 27.91
C ASP A 64 -6.03 2.19 27.71
N PRO A 65 -4.87 1.73 27.20
CA PRO A 65 -3.75 2.53 26.69
C PRO A 65 -4.07 3.13 25.32
N ASP A 66 -3.48 4.27 25.00
CA ASP A 66 -3.76 5.06 23.79
C ASP A 66 -3.44 4.32 22.49
N TYR A 67 -2.43 3.46 22.50
CA TYR A 67 -2.05 2.63 21.36
C TYR A 67 -3.04 1.49 21.04
N PHE A 68 -3.98 1.14 21.94
CA PHE A 68 -4.90 0.01 21.76
C PHE A 68 -6.35 0.41 21.49
N ARG A 69 -6.63 1.71 21.29
CA ARG A 69 -7.99 2.21 21.09
C ARG A 69 -8.79 1.46 20.04
N GLU A 70 -8.15 1.14 18.91
CA GLU A 70 -8.78 0.41 17.80
C GLU A 70 -9.16 -1.03 18.15
N TYR A 71 -8.37 -1.71 19.01
CA TYR A 71 -8.68 -3.07 19.44
C TYR A 71 -9.96 -3.13 20.28
N TYR A 72 -10.23 -2.11 21.08
CA TYR A 72 -11.50 -1.99 21.80
C TYR A 72 -12.69 -1.83 20.85
N SER A 73 -12.55 -1.00 19.80
CA SER A 73 -13.64 -0.81 18.83
C SER A 73 -13.85 -2.07 17.98
N TYR A 74 -12.79 -2.79 17.59
CA TYR A 74 -12.91 -4.08 16.91
C TYR A 74 -13.56 -5.15 17.78
N THR A 75 -13.18 -5.22 19.06
CA THR A 75 -13.80 -6.15 20.01
C THR A 75 -15.29 -5.87 20.15
N LEU A 76 -15.69 -4.59 20.28
CA LEU A 76 -17.10 -4.19 20.33
C LEU A 76 -17.87 -4.62 19.08
N ARG A 77 -17.30 -4.45 17.87
CA ARG A 77 -17.92 -4.90 16.62
C ARG A 77 -18.14 -6.41 16.56
N GLU A 78 -17.30 -7.19 17.22
CA GLU A 78 -17.38 -8.66 17.17
C GLU A 78 -18.25 -9.27 18.28
N ILE A 79 -18.43 -8.60 19.42
CA ILE A 79 -19.28 -9.09 20.52
C ILE A 79 -20.72 -8.56 20.45
N CYS A 80 -20.93 -7.39 19.82
CA CYS A 80 -22.23 -6.76 19.65
C CYS A 80 -22.88 -7.17 18.32
N TYR A 81 -23.64 -8.26 18.33
CA TYR A 81 -24.35 -8.75 17.13
C TYR A 81 -25.87 -8.83 17.29
N SER A 82 -26.40 -8.83 18.53
CA SER A 82 -27.84 -8.76 18.75
C SER A 82 -28.35 -7.32 18.64
N ARG A 83 -29.65 -7.16 18.36
CA ARG A 83 -30.28 -5.83 18.31
C ARG A 83 -30.11 -5.06 19.63
N ASP A 84 -30.27 -5.74 20.76
CA ASP A 84 -30.15 -5.13 22.09
C ASP A 84 -28.71 -4.68 22.41
N ASP A 85 -27.71 -5.48 22.01
CA ASP A 85 -26.29 -5.10 22.16
C ASP A 85 -25.97 -3.83 21.37
N LEU A 86 -26.45 -3.78 20.12
CA LEU A 86 -26.26 -2.64 19.22
C LEU A 86 -26.96 -1.38 19.73
N GLU A 87 -28.20 -1.49 20.21
CA GLU A 87 -28.93 -0.36 20.82
C GLU A 87 -28.26 0.13 22.10
N TYR A 88 -27.72 -0.78 22.91
CA TYR A 88 -26.96 -0.40 24.10
C TYR A 88 -25.67 0.32 23.75
N TRP A 89 -24.92 -0.19 22.77
CA TRP A 89 -23.70 0.45 22.30
C TRP A 89 -23.98 1.82 21.66
N LYS A 90 -25.04 1.93 20.83
CA LYS A 90 -25.54 3.20 20.28
C LYS A 90 -25.82 4.21 21.39
N LYS A 91 -26.50 3.77 22.47
CA LYS A 91 -26.80 4.62 23.63
C LYS A 91 -25.54 5.10 24.34
N LEU A 92 -24.54 4.24 24.51
CA LEU A 92 -23.25 4.60 25.11
C LEU A 92 -22.49 5.61 24.25
N LEU A 93 -22.51 5.44 22.93
CA LEU A 93 -21.76 6.29 21.99
C LEU A 93 -22.37 7.69 21.81
N LYS A 94 -23.71 7.81 21.89
CA LYS A 94 -24.46 9.04 21.60
C LYS A 94 -23.94 10.32 22.27
N PRO A 95 -23.56 10.35 23.56
CA PRO A 95 -23.02 11.56 24.21
C PRO A 95 -21.66 12.01 23.68
N HIS A 96 -20.93 11.12 22.99
CA HIS A 96 -19.58 11.35 22.49
C HIS A 96 -19.55 11.71 21.01
N LEU A 97 -20.71 11.76 20.33
CA LEU A 97 -20.76 12.07 18.91
C LEU A 97 -20.38 13.54 18.65
N PRO A 98 -19.46 13.80 17.71
CA PRO A 98 -19.10 15.16 17.35
C PRO A 98 -20.28 15.84 16.63
N LYS A 99 -20.45 17.14 16.84
CA LYS A 99 -21.43 17.94 16.07
C LYS A 99 -21.01 18.11 14.61
N ASN A 100 -19.72 18.34 14.38
CA ASN A 100 -19.07 18.53 13.08
C ASN A 100 -17.71 17.85 13.09
N LEU A 101 -17.19 17.49 11.92
CA LEU A 101 -15.78 17.10 11.81
C LEU A 101 -14.89 18.33 12.05
N PRO A 102 -13.89 18.21 12.93
CA PRO A 102 -12.84 19.21 13.06
C PRO A 102 -12.08 19.43 11.76
N ASP A 103 -11.29 20.51 11.68
CA ASP A 103 -10.37 20.68 10.57
C ASP A 103 -9.30 19.57 10.58
N SER A 104 -8.92 19.07 9.40
CA SER A 104 -7.93 18.00 9.24
C SER A 104 -6.54 18.34 9.82
N SER A 105 -6.21 19.63 9.96
CA SER A 105 -5.01 20.12 10.64
C SER A 105 -5.00 19.77 12.14
N GLN A 106 -6.17 19.61 12.77
CA GLN A 106 -6.31 19.13 14.15
C GLN A 106 -6.34 17.61 14.17
N TRP A 107 -5.26 16.98 13.66
CA TRP A 107 -5.18 15.56 13.31
C TRP A 107 -5.81 14.64 14.37
N CYS A 108 -5.35 14.67 15.63
CA CYS A 108 -5.89 13.79 16.67
C CYS A 108 -7.42 13.95 16.88
N LYS A 109 -7.91 15.19 16.92
CA LYS A 109 -9.35 15.46 17.12
C LYS A 109 -10.17 15.05 15.90
N TYR A 110 -9.64 15.30 14.71
CA TYR A 110 -10.27 14.89 13.45
C TYR A 110 -10.42 13.38 13.39
N TYR A 111 -9.34 12.63 13.63
CA TYR A 111 -9.37 11.16 13.60
C TYR A 111 -10.31 10.58 14.67
N GLN A 112 -10.29 11.11 15.89
CA GLN A 112 -11.21 10.68 16.94
C GLN A 112 -12.68 10.94 16.58
N ALA A 113 -12.99 12.11 16.03
CA ALA A 113 -14.33 12.46 15.57
C ALA A 113 -14.79 11.55 14.41
N LYS A 114 -13.91 11.37 13.41
CA LYS A 114 -14.16 10.50 12.25
C LYS A 114 -14.44 9.07 12.68
N GLU A 115 -13.62 8.48 13.55
CA GLU A 115 -13.81 7.10 14.00
C GLU A 115 -15.12 6.92 14.77
N THR A 116 -15.45 7.87 15.65
CA THR A 116 -16.70 7.81 16.43
C THR A 116 -17.94 7.88 15.51
N LEU A 117 -17.90 8.72 14.47
CA LEU A 117 -18.94 8.78 13.45
C LEU A 117 -19.03 7.48 12.64
N LYS A 118 -17.90 6.90 12.24
CA LYS A 118 -17.84 5.62 11.52
C LYS A 118 -18.48 4.50 12.34
N ILE A 119 -18.19 4.44 13.63
CA ILE A 119 -18.80 3.46 14.54
C ILE A 119 -20.32 3.67 14.60
N GLN A 120 -20.79 4.91 14.79
CA GLN A 120 -22.23 5.19 14.85
C GLN A 120 -22.95 4.78 13.56
N LEU A 121 -22.39 5.15 12.40
CA LEU A 121 -22.95 4.78 11.10
C LEU A 121 -22.97 3.26 10.90
N HIS A 122 -21.93 2.56 11.37
CA HIS A 122 -21.89 1.09 11.36
C HIS A 122 -23.00 0.46 12.20
N ILE A 123 -23.19 0.96 13.43
CA ILE A 123 -24.26 0.48 14.31
C ILE A 123 -25.64 0.73 13.66
N LEU A 124 -25.86 1.92 13.10
CA LEU A 124 -27.10 2.27 12.41
C LEU A 124 -27.35 1.41 11.16
N ASP A 125 -26.30 1.07 10.41
CA ASP A 125 -26.40 0.19 9.25
C ASP A 125 -26.78 -1.25 9.64
N LEU A 126 -26.25 -1.77 10.77
CA LEU A 126 -26.57 -3.08 11.31
C LEU A 126 -27.99 -3.14 11.90
N LEU A 127 -28.45 -2.07 12.55
CA LEU A 127 -29.80 -1.94 13.08
C LEU A 127 -30.88 -1.72 12.01
N ASP A 128 -30.46 -1.47 10.75
CA ASP A 128 -31.27 -1.00 9.64
C ASP A 128 -32.05 0.31 9.96
N ASP A 129 -31.47 1.17 10.79
CA ASP A 129 -32.07 2.47 11.16
C ASP A 129 -31.79 3.52 10.07
N LYS A 130 -32.55 3.40 8.97
CA LYS A 130 -32.40 4.23 7.77
C LYS A 130 -32.50 5.72 8.08
N LYS A 131 -33.46 6.11 8.90
CA LYS A 131 -33.74 7.53 9.18
C LYS A 131 -32.53 8.18 9.85
N GLU A 132 -32.08 7.62 10.97
CA GLU A 132 -30.97 8.20 11.71
C GLU A 132 -29.65 8.08 10.94
N PHE A 133 -29.45 7.00 10.17
CA PHE A 133 -28.29 6.85 9.28
C PHE A 133 -28.21 8.00 8.27
N TYR A 134 -29.30 8.23 7.52
CA TYR A 134 -29.32 9.25 6.47
C TYR A 134 -29.22 10.66 7.04
N ASP A 135 -29.86 10.94 8.19
CA ASP A 135 -29.75 12.23 8.87
C ASP A 135 -28.31 12.50 9.36
N LEU A 136 -27.57 11.45 9.76
CA LEU A 136 -26.18 11.58 10.17
C LEU A 136 -25.24 11.75 8.98
N ILE A 137 -25.28 10.84 8.00
CA ILE A 137 -24.30 10.82 6.89
C ILE A 137 -24.39 12.06 6.00
N LYS A 138 -25.62 12.58 5.75
CA LYS A 138 -25.84 13.77 4.93
C LYS A 138 -25.13 15.01 5.46
N ARG A 139 -24.88 15.09 6.77
CA ARG A 139 -24.16 16.20 7.40
C ARG A 139 -22.65 16.17 7.17
N HIS A 140 -22.09 15.00 6.83
CA HIS A 140 -20.63 14.79 6.84
C HIS A 140 -20.05 14.26 5.53
N TYR A 141 -20.86 13.76 4.59
CA TYR A 141 -20.33 13.07 3.41
C TYR A 141 -19.45 13.91 2.48
N HIS A 142 -19.62 15.24 2.45
CA HIS A 142 -18.78 16.16 1.68
C HIS A 142 -17.43 16.46 2.33
N GLN A 143 -17.25 16.11 3.60
CA GLN A 143 -16.08 16.50 4.40
C GLN A 143 -14.96 15.45 4.34
N ASP A 144 -15.27 14.20 3.97
CA ASP A 144 -14.31 13.11 3.89
C ASP A 144 -14.76 12.05 2.87
N GLN A 145 -13.81 11.54 2.08
CA GLN A 145 -14.05 10.57 1.01
C GLN A 145 -14.66 9.25 1.50
N GLU A 146 -14.34 8.80 2.72
CA GLU A 146 -14.91 7.55 3.25
C GLU A 146 -16.38 7.74 3.59
N PHE A 147 -16.79 8.91 4.08
CA PHE A 147 -18.21 9.21 4.31
C PHE A 147 -19.00 9.36 3.01
N CYS A 148 -18.41 9.96 1.98
CA CYS A 148 -18.99 9.96 0.63
C CYS A 148 -19.23 8.53 0.12
N LEU A 149 -18.20 7.69 0.19
CA LEU A 149 -18.29 6.29 -0.24
C LEU A 149 -19.31 5.50 0.61
N TYR A 150 -19.35 5.74 1.91
CA TYR A 150 -20.29 5.05 2.80
C TYR A 150 -21.73 5.46 2.51
N TYR A 151 -21.98 6.75 2.24
CA TYR A 151 -23.30 7.22 1.82
C TYR A 151 -23.74 6.55 0.51
N ALA A 152 -22.89 6.58 -0.52
CA ALA A 152 -23.16 5.94 -1.80
C ALA A 152 -23.41 4.43 -1.66
N SER A 153 -22.60 3.74 -0.84
CA SER A 153 -22.74 2.30 -0.60
C SER A 153 -24.05 1.96 0.11
N ARG A 154 -24.49 2.79 1.08
CA ARG A 154 -25.78 2.59 1.75
C ARG A 154 -26.95 2.84 0.80
N LEU A 155 -26.88 3.88 -0.03
CA LEU A 155 -27.89 4.14 -1.07
C LEU A 155 -28.04 2.95 -2.02
N GLU A 156 -26.92 2.37 -2.47
CA GLU A 156 -26.94 1.16 -3.30
C GLU A 156 -27.58 -0.03 -2.57
N LYS A 157 -27.21 -0.29 -1.30
CA LYS A 157 -27.80 -1.35 -0.46
C LYS A 157 -29.32 -1.20 -0.33
N ASP A 158 -29.81 0.04 -0.27
CA ASP A 158 -31.24 0.35 -0.21
C ASP A 158 -31.93 0.37 -1.60
N GLY A 159 -31.25 -0.05 -2.68
CA GLY A 159 -31.80 -0.12 -4.04
C GLY A 159 -31.84 1.23 -4.78
N ARG A 160 -31.25 2.29 -4.20
CA ARG A 160 -31.23 3.66 -4.74
C ARG A 160 -29.99 3.92 -5.59
N SER A 161 -29.68 3.01 -6.53
CA SER A 161 -28.43 3.03 -7.29
C SER A 161 -28.19 4.32 -8.09
N LYS A 162 -29.25 4.96 -8.60
CA LYS A 162 -29.11 6.24 -9.32
C LYS A 162 -28.56 7.35 -8.43
N GLU A 163 -29.09 7.46 -7.21
CA GLU A 163 -28.61 8.44 -6.23
C GLU A 163 -27.22 8.09 -5.72
N ALA A 164 -26.93 6.79 -5.54
CA ALA A 164 -25.60 6.32 -5.17
C ALA A 164 -24.53 6.75 -6.19
N ILE A 165 -24.82 6.64 -7.48
CA ILE A 165 -23.93 7.09 -8.56
C ILE A 165 -23.73 8.61 -8.48
N ILE A 166 -24.80 9.38 -8.30
CA ILE A 166 -24.71 10.86 -8.20
C ILE A 166 -23.80 11.26 -7.04
N VAL A 167 -24.02 10.72 -5.84
CA VAL A 167 -23.21 11.02 -4.65
C VAL A 167 -21.73 10.66 -4.87
N ALA A 168 -21.46 9.50 -5.49
CA ALA A 168 -20.09 9.09 -5.78
C ALA A 168 -19.44 9.96 -6.87
N GLU A 169 -20.18 10.39 -7.89
CA GLU A 169 -19.72 11.33 -8.92
C GLU A 169 -19.40 12.70 -8.32
N GLU A 170 -20.24 13.21 -7.41
CA GLU A 170 -19.96 14.42 -6.63
C GLU A 170 -18.67 14.27 -5.84
N GLY A 171 -18.46 13.11 -5.20
CA GLY A 171 -17.21 12.78 -4.50
C GLY A 171 -15.96 12.93 -5.36
N LEU A 172 -16.00 12.55 -6.65
CA LEU A 172 -14.87 12.73 -7.57
C LEU A 172 -14.55 14.22 -7.83
N GLY A 173 -15.52 15.12 -7.68
CA GLY A 173 -15.33 16.56 -7.81
C GLY A 173 -14.89 17.25 -6.50
N LEU A 174 -15.19 16.65 -5.36
CA LEU A 174 -14.89 17.19 -4.03
C LEU A 174 -13.49 16.83 -3.54
N PHE A 175 -13.04 15.61 -3.83
CA PHE A 175 -11.83 15.06 -3.22
C PHE A 175 -10.67 14.98 -4.22
N PRO A 176 -9.44 15.25 -3.75
CA PRO A 176 -8.23 15.04 -4.55
C PRO A 176 -8.16 13.64 -5.13
N ASP A 177 -7.54 13.55 -6.32
CA ASP A 177 -7.45 12.32 -7.10
C ASP A 177 -6.93 11.10 -6.30
N HIS A 178 -5.93 11.29 -5.43
CA HIS A 178 -5.33 10.22 -4.63
C HIS A 178 -6.24 9.69 -3.50
N LEU A 179 -7.29 10.42 -3.12
CA LEU A 179 -8.29 9.97 -2.12
C LEU A 179 -9.52 9.34 -2.79
N SER A 180 -9.66 9.48 -4.10
CA SER A 180 -10.85 9.09 -4.86
C SER A 180 -10.79 7.68 -5.46
N ILE A 181 -9.74 6.90 -5.17
CA ILE A 181 -9.51 5.55 -5.71
C ILE A 181 -10.71 4.63 -5.46
N GLU A 182 -11.14 4.51 -4.20
CA GLU A 182 -12.24 3.61 -3.83
C GLU A 182 -13.59 4.10 -4.35
N ILE A 183 -13.78 5.42 -4.50
CA ILE A 183 -14.96 6.01 -5.15
C ILE A 183 -14.99 5.62 -6.65
N ARG A 184 -13.85 5.68 -7.34
CA ARG A 184 -13.74 5.23 -8.75
C ARG A 184 -14.04 3.74 -8.89
N ARG A 185 -13.55 2.91 -7.96
CA ARG A 185 -13.83 1.47 -7.93
C ARG A 185 -15.32 1.18 -7.71
N PHE A 186 -15.97 1.90 -6.81
CA PHE A 186 -17.41 1.85 -6.61
C PHE A 186 -18.18 2.17 -7.90
N LEU A 187 -17.88 3.32 -8.53
CA LEU A 187 -18.53 3.75 -9.77
C LEU A 187 -18.34 2.78 -10.94
N ASN A 188 -17.18 2.12 -11.01
CA ASN A 188 -16.88 1.13 -12.04
C ASN A 188 -17.82 -0.09 -12.04
N ARG A 189 -18.48 -0.40 -10.92
CA ARG A 189 -19.54 -1.43 -10.87
C ARG A 189 -20.74 -1.07 -11.74
N PHE A 190 -21.02 0.22 -11.91
CA PHE A 190 -22.14 0.73 -12.69
C PHE A 190 -21.73 1.12 -14.12
N TYR A 191 -20.61 1.85 -14.24
CA TYR A 191 -20.16 2.38 -15.54
C TYR A 191 -19.88 1.29 -16.57
N LYS A 192 -19.41 0.12 -16.13
CA LYS A 192 -19.12 -0.99 -17.05
C LYS A 192 -20.31 -1.33 -17.96
N LYS A 193 -21.54 -1.21 -17.45
CA LYS A 193 -22.77 -1.50 -18.21
C LYS A 193 -23.40 -0.24 -18.83
N HIS A 194 -23.39 0.86 -18.10
CA HIS A 194 -24.22 2.03 -18.42
C HIS A 194 -23.44 3.23 -18.99
N SER A 195 -22.11 3.25 -18.87
CA SER A 195 -21.26 4.35 -19.34
C SER A 195 -19.84 3.86 -19.66
N PRO A 196 -19.64 3.13 -20.77
CA PRO A 196 -18.35 2.55 -21.13
C PRO A 196 -17.20 3.57 -21.22
N GLU A 197 -17.49 4.80 -21.65
CA GLU A 197 -16.52 5.89 -21.76
C GLU A 197 -16.03 6.34 -20.38
N LYS A 198 -16.96 6.53 -19.43
CA LYS A 198 -16.61 6.83 -18.02
C LYS A 198 -15.85 5.67 -17.39
N TYR A 199 -16.20 4.43 -17.73
CA TYR A 199 -15.49 3.24 -17.27
C TYR A 199 -14.03 3.22 -17.75
N LYS A 200 -13.80 3.46 -19.05
CA LYS A 200 -12.45 3.59 -19.64
C LYS A 200 -11.66 4.68 -18.94
N GLN A 201 -12.23 5.87 -18.77
CA GLN A 201 -11.57 6.98 -18.10
C GLN A 201 -11.19 6.66 -16.65
N ASN A 202 -12.07 5.99 -15.91
CA ASN A 202 -11.76 5.56 -14.55
C ASN A 202 -10.63 4.53 -14.50
N LEU A 203 -10.59 3.56 -15.40
CA LEU A 203 -9.49 2.59 -15.46
C LEU A 203 -8.14 3.27 -15.77
N ILE A 204 -8.13 4.29 -16.64
CA ILE A 204 -6.94 5.11 -16.90
C ILE A 204 -6.47 5.78 -15.60
N ASN A 205 -7.37 6.47 -14.89
CA ASN A 205 -7.05 7.17 -13.65
C ASN A 205 -6.57 6.20 -12.56
N LEU A 206 -7.26 5.06 -12.38
CA LEU A 206 -6.88 4.03 -11.41
C LEU A 206 -5.48 3.47 -11.70
N PHE A 207 -5.15 3.18 -12.96
CA PHE A 207 -3.80 2.71 -13.28
C PHE A 207 -2.72 3.78 -13.06
N ILE A 208 -3.02 5.04 -13.37
CA ILE A 208 -2.15 6.22 -13.13
C ILE A 208 -2.03 6.56 -11.63
N GLN A 209 -2.85 6.01 -10.76
CA GLN A 209 -2.72 6.17 -9.31
C GLN A 209 -2.09 4.94 -8.65
N ASP A 210 -2.70 3.76 -8.84
CA ASP A 210 -2.40 2.56 -8.07
C ASP A 210 -1.39 1.62 -8.75
N ARG A 211 -1.07 1.85 -10.04
CA ARG A 211 -0.23 0.95 -10.85
C ARG A 211 -0.78 -0.49 -10.92
N ASN A 212 -2.09 -0.66 -10.73
CA ASN A 212 -2.72 -1.97 -10.73
C ASN A 212 -2.82 -2.53 -12.16
N TRP A 213 -1.96 -3.50 -12.48
CA TRP A 213 -1.92 -4.13 -13.80
C TRP A 213 -3.22 -4.83 -14.20
N ASN A 214 -4.08 -5.21 -13.24
CA ASN A 214 -5.38 -5.78 -13.59
C ASN A 214 -6.29 -4.74 -14.26
N ASP A 215 -6.23 -3.48 -13.84
CA ASP A 215 -7.00 -2.40 -14.46
C ASP A 215 -6.45 -2.05 -15.84
N TYR A 216 -5.12 -2.13 -16.02
CA TYR A 216 -4.48 -2.02 -17.32
C TYR A 216 -4.94 -3.10 -18.31
N GLU A 217 -4.95 -4.37 -17.90
CA GLU A 217 -5.42 -5.47 -18.75
C GLU A 217 -6.89 -5.35 -19.11
N ARG A 218 -7.73 -4.97 -18.12
CA ARG A 218 -9.15 -4.74 -18.34
C ARG A 218 -9.37 -3.63 -19.36
N LEU A 219 -8.63 -2.53 -19.23
CA LEU A 219 -8.70 -1.39 -20.15
C LEU A 219 -8.25 -1.80 -21.56
N LYS A 220 -7.14 -2.51 -21.68
CA LYS A 220 -6.64 -2.99 -22.98
C LYS A 220 -7.65 -3.89 -23.68
N LYS A 221 -8.31 -4.79 -22.95
CA LYS A 221 -9.30 -5.73 -23.49
C LYS A 221 -10.55 -5.05 -24.07
N ILE A 222 -10.94 -3.89 -23.55
CA ILE A 222 -12.15 -3.18 -23.98
C ILE A 222 -11.90 -2.11 -25.04
N CYS A 223 -10.64 -1.94 -25.45
CA CYS A 223 -10.23 -0.95 -26.44
C CYS A 223 -9.92 -1.61 -27.78
N SER A 224 -10.27 -0.92 -28.87
CA SER A 224 -9.74 -1.25 -30.19
C SER A 224 -8.24 -0.96 -30.23
N GLU A 225 -7.51 -1.53 -31.19
CA GLU A 225 -6.08 -1.26 -31.34
C GLU A 225 -5.77 0.22 -31.60
N GLU A 226 -6.63 0.92 -32.35
CA GLU A 226 -6.49 2.34 -32.64
C GLU A 226 -6.71 3.22 -31.40
N ASP A 227 -7.75 2.93 -30.62
CA ASP A 227 -8.03 3.65 -29.38
C ASP A 227 -6.95 3.37 -28.34
N TRP A 228 -6.45 2.13 -28.30
CA TRP A 228 -5.41 1.73 -27.36
C TRP A 228 -4.14 2.55 -27.53
N LYS A 229 -3.72 2.85 -28.77
CA LYS A 229 -2.55 3.72 -29.01
C LYS A 229 -2.71 5.11 -28.39
N LYS A 230 -3.90 5.70 -28.51
CA LYS A 230 -4.21 7.02 -27.91
C LYS A 230 -4.21 6.94 -26.38
N ILE A 231 -4.87 5.91 -25.83
CA ILE A 231 -4.96 5.68 -24.39
C ILE A 231 -3.58 5.41 -23.77
N LEU A 232 -2.75 4.62 -24.44
CA LEU A 232 -1.38 4.33 -24.01
C LEU A 232 -0.56 5.62 -23.89
N SER A 233 -0.71 6.55 -24.84
CA SER A 233 -0.09 7.87 -24.78
C SER A 233 -0.57 8.69 -23.57
N ILE A 234 -1.88 8.68 -23.29
CA ILE A 234 -2.46 9.34 -22.11
C ILE A 234 -1.87 8.76 -20.82
N ILE A 235 -1.80 7.43 -20.71
CA ILE A 235 -1.22 6.73 -19.56
C ILE A 235 0.25 7.12 -19.38
N ILE A 236 1.06 7.04 -20.43
CA ILE A 236 2.49 7.37 -20.36
C ILE A 236 2.68 8.84 -19.94
N ASN A 237 1.89 9.77 -20.47
CA ASN A 237 1.97 11.18 -20.11
C ASN A 237 1.56 11.42 -18.65
N GLY A 238 0.45 10.81 -18.20
CA GLY A 238 0.00 10.88 -16.81
C GLY A 238 1.04 10.34 -15.84
N LEU A 239 1.65 9.20 -16.17
CA LEU A 239 2.76 8.63 -15.41
C LEU A 239 4.00 9.52 -15.44
N SER A 240 4.34 10.13 -16.56
CA SER A 240 5.54 10.97 -16.69
C SER A 240 5.50 12.23 -15.80
N LYS A 241 4.31 12.71 -15.46
CA LYS A 241 4.10 13.85 -14.56
C LYS A 241 4.15 13.49 -13.08
N ASP A 242 4.08 12.20 -12.76
CA ASP A 242 4.13 11.72 -11.39
C ASP A 242 5.54 11.90 -10.80
N ARG A 243 5.61 12.54 -9.63
CA ARG A 243 6.87 12.81 -8.93
C ARG A 243 7.43 11.56 -8.24
N PHE A 244 6.62 10.51 -8.06
CA PHE A 244 6.97 9.33 -7.28
C PHE A 244 7.09 8.06 -8.14
N GLY A 245 8.28 7.79 -8.68
CA GLY A 245 8.68 6.44 -9.10
C GLY A 245 8.02 5.85 -10.37
N SER A 246 7.31 6.65 -11.17
CA SER A 246 6.59 6.17 -12.37
C SER A 246 7.47 5.65 -13.53
N LYS A 247 8.77 5.97 -13.52
CA LYS A 247 9.68 5.65 -14.63
C LYS A 247 9.85 4.14 -14.85
N ASP A 248 9.86 3.34 -13.78
CA ASP A 248 9.93 1.87 -13.92
C ASP A 248 8.65 1.30 -14.50
N THR A 249 7.50 1.82 -14.09
CA THR A 249 6.20 1.44 -14.66
C THR A 249 6.15 1.73 -16.15
N ILE A 250 6.65 2.89 -16.60
CA ILE A 250 6.72 3.23 -18.03
C ILE A 250 7.59 2.23 -18.80
N ILE A 251 8.75 1.82 -18.24
CA ILE A 251 9.59 0.79 -18.86
C ILE A 251 8.83 -0.54 -18.97
N ASN A 252 8.16 -0.96 -17.89
CA ASN A 252 7.36 -2.19 -17.88
C ASN A 252 6.21 -2.15 -18.89
N ILE A 253 5.57 -0.99 -19.07
CA ILE A 253 4.55 -0.78 -20.11
C ILE A 253 5.16 -1.01 -21.49
N TYR A 254 6.31 -0.38 -21.78
CA TYR A 254 6.96 -0.55 -23.08
C TYR A 254 7.36 -2.01 -23.34
N LEU A 255 7.87 -2.73 -22.34
CA LEU A 255 8.17 -4.16 -22.46
C LEU A 255 6.90 -4.96 -22.80
N LYS A 256 5.80 -4.69 -22.09
CA LYS A 256 4.52 -5.37 -22.27
C LYS A 256 3.91 -5.11 -23.65
N GLU A 257 4.04 -3.89 -24.15
CA GLU A 257 3.61 -3.49 -25.49
C GLU A 257 4.63 -3.83 -26.60
N LYS A 258 5.70 -4.57 -26.27
CA LYS A 258 6.80 -4.95 -27.20
C LYS A 258 7.50 -3.75 -27.86
N MET A 259 7.47 -2.59 -27.20
CA MET A 259 8.14 -1.35 -27.57
C MET A 259 9.58 -1.33 -27.03
N PHE A 260 10.38 -2.31 -27.43
CA PHE A 260 11.68 -2.60 -26.82
C PHE A 260 12.70 -1.45 -26.94
N GLU A 261 12.69 -0.70 -28.04
CA GLU A 261 13.57 0.47 -28.23
C GLU A 261 13.25 1.59 -27.23
N GLN A 262 11.95 1.88 -27.02
CA GLN A 262 11.50 2.86 -26.03
C GLN A 262 11.83 2.41 -24.60
N ALA A 263 11.65 1.13 -24.30
CA ALA A 263 12.06 0.54 -23.02
C ALA A 263 13.56 0.72 -22.78
N LEU A 264 14.40 0.34 -23.76
CA LEU A 264 15.84 0.50 -23.69
C LEU A 264 16.24 1.97 -23.46
N LYS A 265 15.68 2.90 -24.24
CA LYS A 265 15.99 4.33 -24.10
C LYS A 265 15.75 4.83 -22.68
N GLN A 266 14.64 4.43 -22.05
CA GLN A 266 14.33 4.81 -20.67
C GLN A 266 15.27 4.15 -19.64
N VAL A 267 15.60 2.87 -19.84
CA VAL A 267 16.56 2.15 -19.00
C VAL A 267 17.94 2.82 -19.03
N LEU A 268 18.46 3.12 -20.21
CA LEU A 268 19.77 3.76 -20.38
C LEU A 268 19.79 5.19 -19.82
N ALA A 269 18.70 5.95 -20.01
CA ALA A 269 18.58 7.32 -19.49
C ALA A 269 18.67 7.40 -17.96
N LYS A 270 18.37 6.31 -17.23
CA LYS A 270 18.53 6.28 -15.77
C LYS A 270 19.98 6.21 -15.29
N ARG A 271 20.94 5.87 -16.16
CA ARG A 271 22.37 5.74 -15.82
C ARG A 271 22.62 4.99 -14.50
N SER A 272 21.99 3.83 -14.35
CA SER A 272 22.03 3.03 -13.12
C SER A 272 22.27 1.55 -13.41
N LEU A 273 23.33 0.99 -12.81
CA LEU A 273 23.64 -0.44 -12.89
C LEU A 273 22.53 -1.31 -12.28
N PHE A 274 21.87 -0.81 -11.24
CA PHE A 274 20.72 -1.49 -10.65
C PHE A 274 19.58 -1.64 -11.67
N THR A 275 19.24 -0.55 -12.38
CA THR A 275 18.22 -0.56 -13.43
C THR A 275 18.61 -1.49 -14.59
N LEU A 276 19.86 -1.41 -15.07
CA LEU A 276 20.36 -2.31 -16.11
C LEU A 276 20.23 -3.78 -15.70
N ASN A 277 20.62 -4.11 -14.47
CA ASN A 277 20.48 -5.47 -13.95
C ASN A 277 19.01 -5.89 -13.84
N MET A 278 18.11 -4.98 -13.44
CA MET A 278 16.69 -5.28 -13.29
C MET A 278 16.05 -5.70 -14.62
N TYR A 279 16.39 -5.02 -15.73
CA TYR A 279 15.83 -5.29 -17.06
C TYR A 279 16.75 -6.10 -17.98
N HIS A 280 17.81 -6.70 -17.43
CA HIS A 280 18.82 -7.41 -18.21
C HIS A 280 18.20 -8.54 -19.03
N LYS A 281 17.35 -9.36 -18.42
CA LYS A 281 16.73 -10.53 -19.07
C LYS A 281 15.84 -10.13 -20.27
N ASP A 282 15.19 -8.99 -20.19
CA ASP A 282 14.23 -8.55 -21.21
C ASP A 282 14.91 -7.87 -22.41
N LEU A 283 16.06 -7.21 -22.19
CA LEU A 283 16.65 -6.30 -23.17
C LEU A 283 18.07 -6.66 -23.64
N SER A 284 18.89 -7.33 -22.83
CA SER A 284 20.32 -7.54 -23.14
C SER A 284 20.54 -8.42 -24.37
N GLU A 285 19.72 -9.44 -24.60
CA GLU A 285 19.85 -10.31 -25.78
C GLU A 285 19.47 -9.56 -27.07
N LYS A 286 18.48 -8.66 -26.98
CA LYS A 286 18.02 -7.87 -28.14
C LYS A 286 18.97 -6.71 -28.48
N PHE A 287 19.63 -6.14 -27.47
CA PHE A 287 20.46 -4.94 -27.60
C PHE A 287 21.85 -5.12 -27.01
N SER A 288 22.49 -6.26 -27.29
CA SER A 288 23.72 -6.71 -26.62
C SER A 288 24.81 -5.65 -26.58
N LYS A 289 25.12 -5.03 -27.73
CA LYS A 289 26.11 -3.95 -27.81
C LYS A 289 25.79 -2.77 -26.89
N ARG A 290 24.60 -2.18 -27.02
CA ARG A 290 24.20 -1.00 -26.24
C ARG A 290 24.15 -1.30 -24.74
N TYR A 291 23.77 -2.52 -24.37
CA TYR A 291 23.75 -2.96 -22.97
C TYR A 291 25.16 -3.14 -22.41
N PHE A 292 26.05 -3.77 -23.19
CA PHE A 292 27.45 -3.94 -22.82
C PHE A 292 28.16 -2.60 -22.64
N ASP A 293 27.98 -1.69 -23.59
CA ASP A 293 28.56 -0.34 -23.54
C ASP A 293 28.07 0.43 -22.29
N ALA A 294 26.78 0.34 -21.97
CA ALA A 294 26.21 0.99 -20.79
C ALA A 294 26.75 0.41 -19.47
N TYR A 295 26.91 -0.92 -19.38
CA TYR A 295 27.58 -1.53 -18.23
C TYR A 295 29.02 -1.02 -18.10
N ASN A 296 29.78 -1.02 -19.20
CA ASN A 296 31.16 -0.57 -19.23
C ASN A 296 31.31 0.89 -18.76
N GLU A 297 30.45 1.79 -19.26
CA GLU A 297 30.44 3.21 -18.90
C GLU A 297 30.19 3.43 -17.40
N LEU A 298 29.29 2.65 -16.80
CA LEU A 298 28.85 2.86 -15.41
C LEU A 298 29.64 2.07 -14.38
N LEU A 299 30.27 0.96 -14.75
CA LEU A 299 30.98 0.05 -13.84
C LEU A 299 32.20 0.71 -13.18
N ILE A 300 32.99 1.46 -13.96
CA ILE A 300 34.21 2.10 -13.43
C ILE A 300 33.85 3.17 -12.38
N PRO A 301 32.98 4.16 -12.67
CA PRO A 301 32.56 5.14 -11.66
C PRO A 301 31.91 4.50 -10.43
N PHE A 302 31.11 3.44 -10.62
CA PHE A 302 30.48 2.74 -9.51
C PHE A 302 31.51 2.04 -8.61
N ALA A 303 32.50 1.36 -9.19
CA ALA A 303 33.58 0.71 -8.45
C ALA A 303 34.46 1.71 -7.69
N ASP A 304 34.62 2.94 -8.20
CA ASP A 304 35.36 4.01 -7.52
C ASP A 304 34.58 4.63 -6.36
N SER A 305 33.24 4.58 -6.39
CA SER A 305 32.38 5.36 -5.49
C SER A 305 32.49 5.00 -4.00
N LYS A 306 32.84 3.75 -3.68
CA LYS A 306 32.94 3.24 -2.31
C LYS A 306 34.03 2.18 -2.20
N THR A 307 34.46 1.91 -0.97
CA THR A 307 35.42 0.85 -0.64
C THR A 307 34.81 -0.14 0.34
N GLY A 308 35.37 -1.35 0.40
CA GLY A 308 34.92 -2.41 1.31
C GLY A 308 34.33 -3.62 0.61
N ARG A 309 34.47 -4.80 1.24
CA ARG A 309 34.04 -6.10 0.70
C ARG A 309 32.57 -6.12 0.24
N PRO A 310 31.59 -5.56 0.99
CA PRO A 310 30.20 -5.55 0.53
C PRO A 310 30.03 -4.83 -0.82
N HIS A 311 30.67 -3.68 -0.98
CA HIS A 311 30.61 -2.91 -2.24
C HIS A 311 31.29 -3.66 -3.39
N TYR A 312 32.45 -4.26 -3.15
CA TYR A 312 33.16 -5.04 -4.18
C TYR A 312 32.32 -6.22 -4.68
N ARG A 313 31.60 -6.92 -3.78
CA ARG A 313 30.65 -7.97 -4.18
C ARG A 313 29.55 -7.45 -5.10
N GLU A 314 29.05 -6.23 -4.87
CA GLU A 314 28.08 -5.61 -5.78
C GLU A 314 28.69 -5.30 -7.15
N VAL A 315 29.94 -4.83 -7.21
CA VAL A 315 30.67 -4.64 -8.49
C VAL A 315 30.80 -5.97 -9.23
N ILE A 316 31.22 -7.04 -8.54
CA ILE A 316 31.33 -8.38 -9.15
C ILE A 316 29.98 -8.89 -9.65
N LYS A 317 28.91 -8.65 -8.89
CA LYS A 317 27.55 -9.00 -9.33
C LYS A 317 27.21 -8.36 -10.68
N TYR A 318 27.53 -7.08 -10.88
CA TYR A 318 27.29 -6.41 -12.16
C TYR A 318 28.24 -6.90 -13.27
N LEU A 319 29.51 -7.17 -12.97
CA LEU A 319 30.43 -7.79 -13.93
C LEU A 319 29.95 -9.17 -14.39
N LYS A 320 29.40 -9.99 -13.48
CA LYS A 320 28.79 -11.29 -13.83
C LYS A 320 27.60 -11.13 -14.79
N GLN A 321 26.81 -10.05 -14.67
CA GLN A 321 25.76 -9.79 -15.65
C GLN A 321 26.33 -9.35 -16.99
N MET A 322 27.29 -8.41 -16.99
CA MET A 322 27.96 -7.96 -18.20
C MET A 322 28.59 -9.13 -18.97
N LYS A 323 29.21 -10.10 -18.28
CA LYS A 323 29.78 -11.33 -18.86
C LYS A 323 28.73 -12.20 -19.57
N ARG A 324 27.46 -12.13 -19.18
CA ARG A 324 26.37 -12.93 -19.80
C ARG A 324 25.91 -12.36 -21.14
N ILE A 325 26.35 -11.16 -21.51
CA ILE A 325 26.05 -10.55 -22.80
C ILE A 325 26.95 -11.21 -23.84
N LYS A 326 26.37 -12.01 -24.74
CA LYS A 326 27.10 -12.80 -25.73
C LYS A 326 27.77 -11.91 -26.79
N GLY A 327 28.95 -12.32 -27.26
CA GLY A 327 29.65 -11.69 -28.38
C GLY A 327 30.55 -10.51 -27.99
N PHE A 328 30.91 -10.41 -26.71
CA PHE A 328 31.78 -9.37 -26.14
C PHE A 328 32.83 -9.95 -25.19
N GLU A 329 33.21 -11.21 -25.40
CA GLU A 329 34.13 -11.94 -24.51
C GLU A 329 35.52 -11.27 -24.45
N ASP A 330 36.01 -10.76 -25.59
CA ASP A 330 37.29 -10.07 -25.70
C ASP A 330 37.24 -8.69 -25.03
N GLU A 331 36.19 -7.90 -25.29
CA GLU A 331 35.96 -6.61 -24.66
C GLU A 331 35.79 -6.76 -23.15
N PHE A 332 35.06 -7.77 -22.70
CA PHE A 332 34.87 -8.05 -21.28
C PHE A 332 36.22 -8.34 -20.61
N SER A 333 37.06 -9.14 -21.26
CA SER A 333 38.41 -9.44 -20.76
C SER A 333 39.26 -8.18 -20.62
N LYS A 334 39.16 -7.24 -21.57
CA LYS A 334 39.82 -5.92 -21.48
C LYS A 334 39.32 -5.10 -20.29
N VAL A 335 38.00 -5.08 -20.05
CA VAL A 335 37.39 -4.37 -18.91
C VAL A 335 37.87 -4.96 -17.58
N VAL A 336 37.87 -6.29 -17.44
CA VAL A 336 38.35 -6.96 -16.23
C VAL A 336 39.83 -6.66 -15.99
N ASN A 337 40.66 -6.70 -17.04
CA ASN A 337 42.08 -6.37 -16.92
C ASN A 337 42.28 -4.91 -16.50
N LEU A 338 41.52 -3.97 -17.08
CA LEU A 338 41.56 -2.56 -16.69
C LEU A 338 41.21 -2.37 -15.21
N LEU A 339 40.17 -3.06 -14.72
CA LEU A 339 39.78 -3.01 -13.30
C LEU A 339 40.85 -3.62 -12.40
N LYS A 340 41.45 -4.76 -12.77
CA LYS A 340 42.56 -5.38 -12.03
C LYS A 340 43.76 -4.44 -11.94
N THR A 341 44.14 -3.79 -13.03
CA THR A 341 45.24 -2.82 -13.04
C THR A 341 44.92 -1.59 -12.20
N LYS A 342 43.73 -1.01 -12.36
CA LYS A 342 43.31 0.20 -11.61
C LYS A 342 43.23 -0.04 -10.10
N TYR A 343 42.82 -1.23 -9.69
CA TYR A 343 42.62 -1.60 -8.28
C TYR A 343 43.66 -2.60 -7.76
N ALA A 344 44.86 -2.63 -8.35
CA ALA A 344 45.94 -3.53 -7.95
C ALA A 344 46.30 -3.39 -6.45
N ASN A 345 46.16 -2.18 -5.89
CA ASN A 345 46.42 -1.87 -4.48
C ASN A 345 45.27 -2.24 -3.54
N ARG A 346 44.23 -2.95 -4.01
CA ARG A 346 43.05 -3.33 -3.22
C ARG A 346 42.92 -4.87 -3.18
N PRO A 347 43.63 -5.57 -2.26
CA PRO A 347 43.63 -7.04 -2.21
C PRO A 347 42.22 -7.64 -2.12
N ALA A 348 41.38 -7.07 -1.26
CA ALA A 348 40.00 -7.52 -1.08
C ALA A 348 39.15 -7.43 -2.36
N PHE A 349 39.45 -6.50 -3.28
CA PHE A 349 38.76 -6.44 -4.57
C PHE A 349 39.28 -7.51 -5.55
N LEU A 350 40.59 -7.73 -5.56
CA LEU A 350 41.22 -8.76 -6.39
C LEU A 350 40.77 -10.17 -5.99
N ASP A 351 40.56 -10.42 -4.69
CA ASP A 351 39.98 -11.66 -4.19
C ASP A 351 38.59 -11.89 -4.78
N GLU A 352 37.70 -10.91 -4.67
CA GLU A 352 36.31 -11.03 -5.16
C GLU A 352 36.27 -11.20 -6.69
N ILE A 353 37.22 -10.62 -7.44
CA ILE A 353 37.37 -10.86 -8.88
C ILE A 353 37.77 -12.30 -9.21
N LYS A 354 38.58 -12.96 -8.38
CA LYS A 354 38.98 -14.36 -8.61
C LYS A 354 37.79 -15.32 -8.48
N ASP A 355 36.81 -14.95 -7.66
CA ASP A 355 35.58 -15.71 -7.41
C ASP A 355 34.46 -15.44 -8.46
N MET A 356 34.83 -14.85 -9.61
CA MET A 356 33.92 -14.45 -10.69
C MET A 356 33.82 -15.45 -11.84
#